data_AF-A0A348PDJ7-F1
#
_entry.id   AF-A0A348PDJ7-F1
#
_cell.length_a   1.000
_cell.length_b   1.000
_cell.length_c   1.000
_cell.angle_alpha   90.00
_cell.angle_beta   90.00
_cell.angle_gamma   90.00
#
_symmetry.space_group_name_H-M   'P 1'
#
loop_
_entity.id
_entity.type
_entity.pdbx_description
1 polymer ?
#
loop_
_entity_poly.entity_id
_entity_poly.type
_entity_poly.pdbx_seq_one_letter_code
_entity_poly.pdbx_strand_id
1 'polypeptide(L)'
;MAPHSRLLGANHEIRTMNRARILAAATLLMSTALPACNGLHTPSPAEQGAKKITQVTAKARGISSRITYSPDAVSKTLPVEGGEAKELAQGLLAPADAAKELRALATEVTSAAGSDSQRKEAKTLAIRMRRDAMMLDLMDLERISQLKSAIASGIAERLAAIRSIDASGDLQATQEAAARTKASQGAKSAFDGSVAAETDRADAARTALQPLDAAINEKESSAESLDIDIQTLRAKAATSTPSAALPLMIDARSKLDAAQTLRVDASTDDREAEPYRSTVRIVDMATKDNAEIADTNKFLADRIDESSKAEVGAKARASAAMKRTRELGAEAAALMKDFTTLETELFQPALKNVEENINGDGLTAKNSTDQAAIAIAKARFAAIQMDAVDQAMSLMAAAQSMGAPVGDGEAQLRAQRDKLAGNAKAALVEARDALSGVESGAGAPMLRSIAELAAALGIEVPATAAPAPAATTDESAPAGDAAPTGDAAPATDAAPA
;
A
#
# COMPACT_ATOMS: atom_id res chain seq x y z
N MET A 1 14.91 13.23 3.29
CA MET A 1 15.79 12.29 4.03
C MET A 1 16.47 11.38 3.00
N ALA A 2 17.76 11.60 2.77
CA ALA A 2 18.59 10.83 1.84
C ALA A 2 19.44 9.79 2.65
N PRO A 3 20.23 8.91 2.02
CA PRO A 3 19.89 7.52 1.75
C PRO A 3 20.80 6.56 2.50
N HIS A 4 20.25 5.74 3.42
CA HIS A 4 20.99 4.67 4.10
C HIS A 4 20.87 3.29 3.43
N SER A 5 20.03 3.15 2.41
CA SER A 5 19.74 1.87 1.75
C SER A 5 20.76 1.45 0.68
N ARG A 6 21.52 2.37 0.07
CA ARG A 6 22.53 2.01 -0.96
C ARG A 6 23.84 1.43 -0.41
N LEU A 7 24.18 1.69 0.86
CA LEU A 7 25.44 1.21 1.48
C LEU A 7 25.33 -0.21 2.06
N LEU A 8 24.11 -0.69 2.32
CA LEU A 8 23.86 -2.06 2.77
C LEU A 8 23.94 -3.09 1.63
N GLY A 9 23.49 -2.72 0.42
CA GLY A 9 23.59 -3.58 -0.77
C GLY A 9 25.04 -3.90 -1.16
N ALA A 10 25.89 -2.87 -1.26
CA ALA A 10 27.29 -3.05 -1.65
C ALA A 10 28.12 -3.86 -0.62
N ASN A 11 27.84 -3.70 0.69
CA ASN A 11 28.54 -4.46 1.73
C ASN A 11 28.06 -5.90 1.87
N HIS A 12 26.82 -6.21 1.45
CA HIS A 12 26.31 -7.58 1.43
C HIS A 12 26.80 -8.33 0.18
N GLU A 13 26.85 -7.66 -0.98
CA GLU A 13 27.47 -8.16 -2.23
C GLU A 13 28.94 -8.55 -2.03
N ILE A 14 29.73 -7.75 -1.31
CA ILE A 14 31.15 -8.08 -1.03
C ILE A 14 31.27 -9.31 -0.09
N ARG A 15 30.33 -9.51 0.84
CA ARG A 15 30.31 -10.68 1.74
C ARG A 15 29.84 -11.96 1.04
N THR A 16 28.95 -11.88 0.06
CA THR A 16 28.55 -13.02 -0.77
C THR A 16 29.62 -13.39 -1.81
N MET A 17 30.37 -12.41 -2.36
CA MET A 17 31.54 -12.61 -3.23
C MET A 17 32.60 -13.52 -2.62
N ASN A 18 32.95 -13.29 -1.34
CA ASN A 18 33.91 -14.15 -0.65
C ASN A 18 33.34 -15.56 -0.45
N ARG A 19 32.04 -15.72 -0.17
CA ARG A 19 31.43 -17.04 0.02
C ARG A 19 31.37 -17.88 -1.27
N ALA A 20 31.06 -17.29 -2.43
CA ALA A 20 31.02 -18.02 -3.71
C ALA A 20 32.41 -18.51 -4.17
N ARG A 21 33.43 -17.66 -4.04
CA ARG A 21 34.83 -18.04 -4.31
C ARG A 21 35.37 -19.04 -3.29
N ILE A 22 34.95 -18.95 -2.03
CA ILE A 22 35.35 -19.89 -0.97
C ILE A 22 34.64 -21.25 -1.12
N LEU A 23 33.36 -21.28 -1.51
CA LEU A 23 32.59 -22.53 -1.69
C LEU A 23 33.18 -23.42 -2.80
N ALA A 24 33.59 -22.83 -3.92
CA ALA A 24 34.24 -23.56 -5.01
C ALA A 24 35.73 -23.86 -4.75
N ALA A 25 36.39 -23.15 -3.83
CA ALA A 25 37.76 -23.44 -3.39
C ALA A 25 37.83 -24.52 -2.28
N ALA A 26 36.79 -24.68 -1.46
CA ALA A 26 36.76 -25.58 -0.31
C ALA A 26 36.73 -27.07 -0.70
N THR A 27 36.35 -27.42 -1.94
CA THR A 27 36.23 -28.82 -2.39
C THR A 27 37.57 -29.56 -2.52
N LEU A 28 38.71 -28.88 -2.42
CA LEU A 28 39.92 -29.33 -3.13
C LEU A 28 41.24 -29.29 -2.36
N LEU A 29 41.21 -29.01 -1.06
CA LEU A 29 42.41 -28.90 -0.23
C LEU A 29 43.02 -30.26 0.24
N MET A 30 42.46 -31.42 -0.14
CA MET A 30 42.92 -32.72 0.41
C MET A 30 43.15 -33.87 -0.60
N SER A 31 43.28 -33.61 -1.92
CA SER A 31 43.66 -34.66 -2.88
C SER A 31 45.02 -34.40 -3.55
N THR A 32 46.10 -34.57 -2.78
CA THR A 32 47.45 -34.70 -3.35
C THR A 32 47.71 -36.17 -3.68
N ALA A 33 47.42 -36.58 -4.92
CA ALA A 33 47.97 -37.84 -5.44
C ALA A 33 49.36 -37.57 -6.05
N LEU A 34 50.35 -38.30 -5.56
CA LEU A 34 51.78 -38.21 -5.88
C LEU A 34 52.07 -38.33 -7.39
N PRO A 35 53.10 -37.63 -7.93
CA PRO A 35 53.52 -37.80 -9.31
C PRO A 35 54.28 -39.12 -9.50
N ALA A 36 53.80 -39.99 -10.39
CA ALA A 36 54.56 -41.18 -10.81
C ALA A 36 55.48 -40.83 -11.99
N CYS A 37 56.74 -41.24 -11.88
CA CYS A 37 57.85 -41.01 -12.79
C CYS A 37 57.60 -41.55 -14.22
N ASN A 38 58.14 -40.83 -15.21
CA ASN A 38 58.11 -41.21 -16.63
C ASN A 38 58.95 -42.46 -16.90
N GLY A 39 58.31 -43.51 -17.41
CA GLY A 39 58.93 -44.66 -18.07
C GLY A 39 57.88 -45.38 -18.91
N LEU A 40 58.27 -45.94 -20.06
CA LEU A 40 57.43 -46.64 -21.05
C LEU A 40 56.48 -47.68 -20.38
N HIS A 41 55.29 -47.25 -20.00
CA HIS A 41 54.25 -48.11 -19.43
C HIS A 41 52.93 -47.77 -20.13
N THR A 42 52.28 -48.77 -20.75
CA THR A 42 50.88 -48.64 -21.14
C THR A 42 50.09 -48.41 -19.86
N PRO A 43 49.48 -47.22 -19.67
CA PRO A 43 48.92 -46.87 -18.37
C PRO A 43 47.78 -47.81 -18.05
N SER A 44 47.78 -48.35 -16.83
CA SER A 44 46.71 -49.22 -16.36
C SER A 44 45.36 -48.48 -16.37
N PRO A 45 44.21 -49.18 -16.44
CA PRO A 45 42.91 -48.53 -16.35
C PRO A 45 42.77 -47.62 -15.11
N ALA A 46 43.43 -47.97 -14.01
CA ALA A 46 43.48 -47.15 -12.81
C ALA A 46 44.32 -45.87 -12.98
N GLU A 47 45.46 -45.93 -13.68
CA GLU A 47 46.30 -44.76 -13.97
C GLU A 47 45.64 -43.82 -14.99
N GLN A 48 44.98 -44.38 -16.01
CA GLN A 48 44.19 -43.59 -16.96
C GLN A 48 43.01 -42.91 -16.27
N GLY A 49 42.32 -43.63 -15.38
CA GLY A 49 41.24 -43.07 -14.57
C GLY A 49 41.70 -41.97 -13.62
N ALA A 50 42.83 -42.15 -12.95
CA ALA A 50 43.42 -41.12 -12.08
C ALA A 50 43.81 -39.85 -12.86
N LYS A 51 44.42 -40.00 -14.04
CA LYS A 51 44.74 -38.85 -14.93
C LYS A 51 43.48 -38.09 -15.36
N LYS A 52 42.43 -38.80 -15.78
CA LYS A 52 41.15 -38.19 -16.16
C LYS A 52 40.48 -37.47 -14.99
N ILE A 53 40.39 -38.10 -13.81
CA ILE A 53 39.84 -37.47 -12.60
C ILE A 53 40.62 -36.20 -12.25
N THR A 54 41.96 -36.23 -12.33
CA THR A 54 42.81 -35.07 -12.04
C THR A 54 42.56 -33.92 -13.04
N GLN A 55 42.45 -34.23 -14.33
CA GLN A 55 42.14 -33.23 -15.37
C GLN A 55 40.75 -32.61 -15.19
N VAL A 56 39.73 -33.42 -14.92
CA VAL A 56 38.36 -32.94 -14.70
C VAL A 56 38.28 -32.08 -13.44
N THR A 57 39.03 -32.45 -12.41
CA THR A 57 39.16 -31.69 -11.16
C THR A 57 39.85 -30.34 -11.40
N ALA A 58 40.89 -30.30 -12.23
CA ALA A 58 41.55 -29.05 -12.62
C ALA A 58 40.61 -28.12 -13.41
N LYS A 59 39.79 -28.68 -14.32
CA LYS A 59 38.74 -27.92 -15.01
C LYS A 59 37.72 -27.33 -14.05
N ALA A 60 37.28 -28.11 -13.05
CA ALA A 60 36.36 -27.63 -12.02
C ALA A 60 36.93 -26.44 -11.22
N ARG A 61 38.23 -26.47 -10.88
CA ARG A 61 38.92 -25.32 -10.26
C ARG A 61 38.91 -24.09 -11.17
N GLY A 62 39.17 -24.27 -12.46
CA GLY A 62 39.16 -23.19 -13.44
C GLY A 62 37.79 -22.51 -13.61
N ILE A 63 36.69 -23.23 -13.40
CA ILE A 63 35.34 -22.66 -13.44
C ILE A 63 35.17 -21.62 -12.33
N SER A 64 35.65 -21.87 -11.11
CA SER A 64 35.52 -20.93 -9.99
C SER A 64 36.11 -19.55 -10.29
N SER A 65 37.23 -19.48 -11.02
CA SER A 65 37.85 -18.21 -11.40
C SER A 65 37.11 -17.47 -12.52
N ARG A 66 36.19 -18.14 -13.21
CA ARG A 66 35.43 -17.61 -14.35
C ARG A 66 34.03 -17.11 -13.97
N ILE A 67 33.52 -17.40 -12.77
CA ILE A 67 32.17 -16.99 -12.36
C ILE A 67 32.11 -15.47 -12.14
N THR A 68 31.18 -14.81 -12.82
CA THR A 68 30.85 -13.39 -12.64
C THR A 68 29.42 -13.20 -12.14
N TYR A 69 29.19 -12.12 -11.38
CA TYR A 69 27.90 -11.81 -10.74
C TYR A 69 26.95 -11.04 -11.66
N SER A 70 27.45 -10.50 -12.78
CA SER A 70 26.69 -9.66 -13.70
C SER A 70 26.59 -10.33 -15.07
N PRO A 71 25.37 -10.66 -15.54
CA PRO A 71 25.13 -11.10 -16.91
C PRO A 71 25.67 -10.11 -17.95
N ASP A 72 25.62 -8.81 -17.65
CA ASP A 72 26.18 -7.75 -18.50
C ASP A 72 27.71 -7.73 -18.56
N ALA A 73 28.38 -8.38 -17.59
CA ALA A 73 29.83 -8.57 -17.61
C ALA A 73 30.23 -9.78 -18.47
N VAL A 74 29.34 -10.77 -18.64
CA VAL A 74 29.55 -11.92 -19.54
C VAL A 74 29.58 -11.46 -21.00
N SER A 75 28.69 -10.55 -21.39
CA SER A 75 28.64 -10.01 -22.77
C SER A 75 29.80 -9.06 -23.11
N LYS A 76 30.57 -8.61 -22.12
CA LYS A 76 31.68 -7.64 -22.28
C LYS A 76 33.08 -8.27 -22.30
N THR A 77 33.22 -9.60 -22.25
CA THR A 77 34.53 -10.24 -22.34
C THR A 77 35.05 -10.26 -23.78
N LEU A 78 35.98 -9.35 -24.10
CA LEU A 78 36.72 -9.32 -25.37
C LEU A 78 37.66 -10.53 -25.51
N PRO A 79 37.88 -11.06 -26.74
CA PRO A 79 38.92 -12.04 -26.99
C PRO A 79 40.29 -11.40 -26.77
N VAL A 80 41.14 -12.06 -25.98
CA VAL A 80 42.52 -11.61 -25.74
C VAL A 80 43.31 -11.80 -27.03
N GLU A 81 43.61 -10.71 -27.74
CA GLU A 81 44.63 -10.70 -28.79
C GLU A 81 46.02 -10.72 -28.16
N GLY A 82 46.74 -11.84 -28.36
CA GLY A 82 48.18 -11.92 -28.15
C GLY A 82 48.65 -12.85 -27.04
N GLY A 83 49.37 -13.90 -27.45
CA GLY A 83 50.53 -14.47 -26.75
C GLY A 83 50.34 -15.16 -25.39
N GLU A 84 50.46 -16.49 -25.39
CA GLU A 84 50.88 -17.35 -24.26
C GLU A 84 49.95 -17.61 -23.07
N ALA A 85 48.73 -17.06 -23.04
CA ALA A 85 47.78 -17.35 -21.95
C ALA A 85 46.53 -18.13 -22.41
N LYS A 86 46.70 -19.28 -23.07
CA LYS A 86 45.57 -20.12 -23.54
C LYS A 86 44.67 -20.66 -22.42
N GLU A 87 45.16 -20.72 -21.18
CA GLU A 87 44.35 -21.09 -20.00
C GLU A 87 43.60 -19.90 -19.37
N LEU A 88 43.95 -18.66 -19.73
CA LEU A 88 43.30 -17.41 -19.26
C LEU A 88 42.40 -16.75 -20.32
N ALA A 89 42.32 -17.30 -21.52
CA ALA A 89 41.46 -16.83 -22.61
C ALA A 89 40.02 -17.39 -22.55
N GLN A 90 39.60 -17.92 -21.40
CA GLN A 90 38.25 -18.48 -21.24
C GLN A 90 37.30 -17.40 -20.71
N GLY A 91 36.18 -17.19 -21.41
CA GLY A 91 35.17 -16.18 -21.05
C GLY A 91 34.59 -16.37 -19.64
N LEU A 92 34.16 -15.25 -19.06
CA LEU A 92 33.43 -15.24 -17.79
C LEU A 92 32.09 -15.96 -17.95
N LEU A 93 31.65 -16.64 -16.90
CA LEU A 93 30.41 -17.43 -16.86
C LEU A 93 29.41 -16.81 -15.90
N ALA A 94 28.14 -16.78 -16.31
CA ALA A 94 27.04 -16.57 -15.37
C ALA A 94 26.94 -17.77 -14.40
N PRO A 95 26.38 -17.60 -13.19
CA PRO A 95 26.30 -18.69 -12.20
C PRO A 95 25.57 -19.93 -12.72
N ALA A 96 24.47 -19.75 -13.47
CA ALA A 96 23.72 -20.86 -14.05
C ALA A 96 24.52 -21.63 -15.12
N ASP A 97 25.36 -20.95 -15.90
CA ASP A 97 26.20 -21.61 -16.91
C ASP A 97 27.39 -22.33 -16.27
N ALA A 98 27.97 -21.75 -15.22
CA ALA A 98 28.96 -22.43 -14.39
C ALA A 98 28.38 -23.67 -13.69
N ALA A 99 27.14 -23.62 -13.24
CA ALA A 99 26.44 -24.78 -12.67
C ALA A 99 26.26 -25.90 -13.71
N LYS A 100 25.90 -25.58 -14.95
CA LYS A 100 25.83 -26.56 -16.06
C LYS A 100 27.19 -27.20 -16.33
N GLU A 101 28.26 -26.41 -16.42
CA GLU A 101 29.63 -26.93 -16.62
C GLU A 101 30.04 -27.84 -15.45
N LEU A 102 29.77 -27.47 -14.20
CA LEU A 102 30.07 -28.32 -13.03
C LEU A 102 29.31 -29.64 -13.03
N ARG A 103 28.04 -29.66 -13.45
CA ARG A 103 27.26 -30.90 -13.60
C ARG A 103 27.80 -31.81 -14.69
N ALA A 104 28.19 -31.23 -15.84
CA ALA A 104 28.80 -31.98 -16.93
C ALA A 104 30.10 -32.65 -16.47
N LEU A 105 30.95 -31.90 -15.77
CA LEU A 105 32.18 -32.42 -15.18
C LEU A 105 31.90 -33.48 -14.10
N ALA A 106 30.86 -33.33 -13.26
CA ALA A 106 30.48 -34.35 -12.27
C ALA A 106 30.12 -35.70 -12.92
N THR A 107 29.44 -35.67 -14.06
CA THR A 107 29.14 -36.85 -14.86
C THR A 107 30.41 -37.46 -15.46
N GLU A 108 31.32 -36.62 -15.98
CA GLU A 108 32.63 -37.03 -16.50
C GLU A 108 33.47 -37.72 -15.41
N VAL A 109 33.57 -37.14 -14.21
CA VAL A 109 34.25 -37.75 -13.04
C VAL A 109 33.68 -39.12 -12.72
N THR A 110 32.34 -39.25 -12.67
CA THR A 110 31.67 -40.51 -12.33
C THR A 110 32.00 -41.61 -13.34
N SER A 111 32.15 -41.26 -14.62
CA SER A 111 32.46 -42.19 -15.72
C SER A 111 33.95 -42.54 -15.86
N ALA A 112 34.85 -41.76 -15.25
CA ALA A 112 36.30 -41.86 -15.47
C ALA A 112 37.01 -42.88 -14.57
N ALA A 113 36.36 -43.41 -13.53
CA ALA A 113 37.00 -44.27 -12.53
C ALA A 113 37.30 -45.70 -13.03
N GLY A 114 38.56 -46.13 -12.93
CA GLY A 114 39.04 -47.43 -13.43
C GLY A 114 39.07 -48.57 -12.41
N SER A 115 38.87 -48.28 -11.11
CA SER A 115 38.87 -49.27 -10.01
C SER A 115 37.73 -49.02 -9.03
N ASP A 116 37.44 -49.98 -8.13
CA ASP A 116 36.34 -49.85 -7.15
C ASP A 116 36.58 -48.74 -6.10
N SER A 117 37.82 -48.55 -5.65
CA SER A 117 38.19 -47.46 -4.74
C SER A 117 38.03 -46.10 -5.43
N GLN A 118 38.55 -45.95 -6.64
CA GLN A 118 38.38 -44.74 -7.46
C GLN A 118 36.90 -44.47 -7.76
N ARG A 119 36.07 -45.51 -7.95
CA ARG A 119 34.62 -45.34 -8.16
C ARG A 119 33.93 -44.75 -6.93
N LYS A 120 34.37 -45.08 -5.71
CA LYS A 120 33.83 -44.48 -4.47
C LYS A 120 34.26 -43.03 -4.30
N GLU A 121 35.52 -42.72 -4.57
CA GLU A 121 36.07 -41.35 -4.51
C GLU A 121 35.46 -40.44 -5.59
N ALA A 122 35.38 -40.93 -6.84
CA ALA A 122 34.76 -40.23 -7.95
C ALA A 122 33.28 -39.91 -7.69
N LYS A 123 32.53 -40.84 -7.09
CA LYS A 123 31.14 -40.58 -6.67
C LYS A 123 31.05 -39.46 -5.63
N THR A 124 31.94 -39.45 -4.64
CA THR A 124 31.97 -38.42 -3.59
C THR A 124 32.32 -37.04 -4.18
N LEU A 125 33.30 -36.99 -5.08
CA LEU A 125 33.67 -35.76 -5.79
C LEU A 125 32.51 -35.26 -6.68
N ALA A 126 31.88 -36.16 -7.44
CA ALA A 126 30.74 -35.82 -8.28
C ALA A 126 29.55 -35.26 -7.47
N ILE A 127 29.26 -35.82 -6.28
CA ILE A 127 28.24 -35.29 -5.37
C ILE A 127 28.59 -33.86 -4.94
N ARG A 128 29.84 -33.58 -4.57
CA ARG A 128 30.28 -32.23 -4.20
C ARG A 128 30.18 -31.23 -5.36
N MET A 129 30.56 -31.65 -6.57
CA MET A 129 30.43 -30.82 -7.77
C MET A 129 28.96 -30.50 -8.11
N ARG A 130 28.05 -31.48 -7.94
CA ARG A 130 26.60 -31.26 -8.10
C ARG A 130 26.02 -30.36 -7.02
N ARG A 131 26.48 -30.50 -5.77
CA ARG A 131 26.11 -29.59 -4.67
C ARG A 131 26.55 -28.16 -4.98
N ASP A 132 27.79 -27.96 -5.44
CA ASP A 132 28.30 -26.62 -5.77
C ASP A 132 27.54 -26.02 -6.95
N ALA A 133 27.21 -26.83 -7.96
CA ALA A 133 26.33 -26.41 -9.06
C ALA A 133 24.94 -25.98 -8.56
N MET A 134 24.33 -26.75 -7.64
CA MET A 134 23.05 -26.40 -7.03
C MET A 134 23.13 -25.08 -6.25
N MET A 135 24.23 -24.84 -5.51
CA MET A 135 24.43 -23.57 -4.81
C MET A 135 24.53 -22.38 -5.77
N LEU A 136 25.17 -22.54 -6.93
CA LEU A 136 25.24 -21.49 -7.94
C LEU A 136 23.88 -21.18 -8.57
N ASP A 137 23.08 -22.21 -8.88
CA ASP A 137 21.72 -22.00 -9.38
C ASP A 137 20.81 -21.33 -8.32
N LEU A 138 20.96 -21.71 -7.05
CA LEU A 138 20.26 -21.03 -5.95
C LEU A 138 20.65 -19.57 -5.80
N MET A 139 21.94 -19.24 -5.96
CA MET A 139 22.39 -17.85 -5.91
C MET A 139 21.80 -17.02 -7.04
N ASP A 140 21.69 -17.56 -8.26
CA ASP A 140 21.05 -16.84 -9.36
C ASP A 140 19.54 -16.69 -9.14
N LEU A 141 18.88 -17.73 -8.62
CA LEU A 141 17.48 -17.67 -8.24
C LEU A 141 17.21 -16.64 -7.11
N GLU A 142 18.05 -16.59 -6.07
CA GLU A 142 18.00 -15.59 -5.00
C GLU A 142 18.12 -14.16 -5.58
N ARG A 143 19.06 -13.95 -6.52
CA ARG A 143 19.23 -12.66 -7.21
C ARG A 143 17.99 -12.27 -8.01
N ILE A 144 17.42 -13.20 -8.79
CA ILE A 144 16.21 -12.96 -9.58
C ILE A 144 15.02 -12.65 -8.65
N SER A 145 14.85 -13.40 -7.55
CA SER A 145 13.81 -13.14 -6.54
C SER A 145 13.95 -11.74 -5.90
N GLN A 146 15.16 -11.29 -5.60
CA GLN A 146 15.40 -9.95 -5.06
C GLN A 146 15.01 -8.85 -6.05
N LEU A 147 15.36 -9.01 -7.34
CA LEU A 147 14.93 -8.08 -8.40
C LEU A 147 13.41 -8.04 -8.51
N LYS A 148 12.76 -9.21 -8.48
CA LYS A 148 11.31 -9.36 -8.49
C LYS A 148 10.65 -8.65 -7.31
N SER A 149 11.19 -8.84 -6.10
CA SER A 149 10.72 -8.23 -4.86
C SER A 149 10.80 -6.70 -4.91
N ALA A 150 11.91 -6.16 -5.43
CA ALA A 150 12.08 -4.71 -5.61
C ALA A 150 11.02 -4.12 -6.56
N ILE A 151 10.71 -4.80 -7.66
CA ILE A 151 9.66 -4.37 -8.60
C ILE A 151 8.28 -4.46 -7.92
N ALA A 152 7.99 -5.56 -7.20
CA ALA A 152 6.73 -5.73 -6.46
C ALA A 152 6.49 -4.61 -5.44
N SER A 153 7.52 -4.24 -4.67
CA SER A 153 7.47 -3.10 -3.75
C SER A 153 7.20 -1.80 -4.49
N GLY A 154 7.88 -1.58 -5.62
CA GLY A 154 7.66 -0.41 -6.46
C GLY A 154 6.20 -0.29 -6.93
N ILE A 155 5.58 -1.40 -7.35
CA ILE A 155 4.16 -1.45 -7.73
C ILE A 155 3.27 -1.09 -6.53
N ALA A 156 3.49 -1.75 -5.39
CA ALA A 156 2.70 -1.53 -4.18
C ALA A 156 2.75 -0.07 -3.69
N GLU A 157 3.90 0.59 -3.78
CA GLU A 157 4.07 2.01 -3.47
C GLU A 157 3.21 2.91 -4.36
N ARG A 158 3.16 2.67 -5.68
CA ARG A 158 2.36 3.49 -6.61
C ARG A 158 0.87 3.29 -6.35
N LEU A 159 0.45 2.05 -6.11
CA LEU A 159 -0.93 1.72 -5.76
C LEU A 159 -1.34 2.30 -4.40
N ALA A 160 -0.44 2.32 -3.42
CA ALA A 160 -0.67 3.00 -2.15
C ALA A 160 -0.79 4.53 -2.31
N ALA A 161 0.03 5.14 -3.16
CA ALA A 161 -0.05 6.56 -3.46
C ALA A 161 -1.37 6.94 -4.15
N ILE A 162 -1.86 6.11 -5.08
CA ILE A 162 -3.18 6.29 -5.69
C ILE A 162 -4.28 6.26 -4.63
N ARG A 163 -4.27 5.26 -3.74
CA ARG A 163 -5.23 5.18 -2.62
C ARG A 163 -5.18 6.40 -1.71
N SER A 164 -4.00 6.94 -1.45
CA SER A 164 -3.86 8.17 -0.66
C SER A 164 -4.49 9.37 -1.36
N ILE A 165 -4.43 9.44 -2.70
CA ILE A 165 -5.10 10.49 -3.48
C ILE A 165 -6.61 10.30 -3.42
N ASP A 166 -7.10 9.08 -3.58
CA ASP A 166 -8.55 8.80 -3.51
C ASP A 166 -9.11 9.11 -2.12
N ALA A 167 -8.38 8.74 -1.06
CA ALA A 167 -8.76 9.01 0.34
C ALA A 167 -8.69 10.50 0.73
N SER A 168 -7.93 11.33 0.00
CA SER A 168 -7.83 12.77 0.28
C SER A 168 -9.13 13.54 0.01
N GLY A 169 -10.06 12.96 -0.76
CA GLY A 169 -11.28 13.64 -1.20
C GLY A 169 -11.05 14.68 -2.31
N ASP A 170 -9.82 14.90 -2.77
CA ASP A 170 -9.52 15.87 -3.83
C ASP A 170 -10.26 15.58 -5.14
N LEU A 171 -10.57 14.30 -5.42
CA LEU A 171 -11.39 13.91 -6.57
C LEU A 171 -12.86 14.36 -6.45
N GLN A 172 -13.38 14.46 -5.23
CA GLN A 172 -14.75 14.90 -4.95
C GLN A 172 -14.86 16.40 -4.65
N ALA A 173 -13.73 17.07 -4.37
CA ALA A 173 -13.67 18.48 -4.00
C ALA A 173 -14.42 19.41 -4.97
N THR A 174 -14.45 19.09 -6.27
CA THR A 174 -15.19 19.89 -7.27
C THR A 174 -16.70 19.84 -7.05
N GLN A 175 -17.26 18.67 -6.73
CA GLN A 175 -18.71 18.52 -6.49
C GLN A 175 -19.14 19.26 -5.23
N GLU A 176 -18.35 19.14 -4.16
CA GLU A 176 -18.62 19.85 -2.91
C GLU A 176 -18.54 21.37 -3.08
N ALA A 177 -17.53 21.86 -3.80
CA ALA A 177 -17.38 23.30 -4.04
C ALA A 177 -18.53 23.85 -4.91
N ALA A 178 -18.92 23.13 -5.98
CA ALA A 178 -20.05 23.52 -6.81
C ALA A 178 -21.38 23.55 -6.02
N ALA A 179 -21.58 22.61 -5.09
CA ALA A 179 -22.74 22.62 -4.21
C ALA A 179 -22.78 23.86 -3.30
N ARG A 180 -21.63 24.31 -2.79
CA ARG A 180 -21.51 25.54 -1.97
C ARG A 180 -21.77 26.80 -2.78
N THR A 181 -21.26 26.89 -4.01
CA THR A 181 -21.55 28.00 -4.93
C THR A 181 -23.05 28.09 -5.19
N LYS A 182 -23.69 26.96 -5.53
CA LYS A 182 -25.14 26.89 -5.78
C LYS A 182 -25.95 27.28 -4.54
N ALA A 183 -25.56 26.82 -3.35
CA ALA A 183 -26.23 27.19 -2.10
C ALA A 183 -26.12 28.70 -1.83
N SER A 184 -24.97 29.32 -2.09
CA SER A 184 -24.76 30.76 -1.90
C SER A 184 -25.59 31.59 -2.89
N GLN A 185 -25.67 31.17 -4.16
CA GLN A 185 -26.55 31.77 -5.17
C GLN A 185 -28.03 31.63 -4.78
N GLY A 186 -28.43 30.46 -4.28
CA GLY A 186 -29.79 30.22 -3.79
C GLY A 186 -30.15 31.13 -2.62
N ALA A 187 -29.24 31.32 -1.66
CA ALA A 187 -29.43 32.23 -0.53
C ALA A 187 -29.61 33.68 -0.99
N LYS A 188 -28.80 34.15 -1.95
CA LYS A 188 -28.97 35.48 -2.54
C LYS A 188 -30.31 35.63 -3.25
N SER A 189 -30.69 34.67 -4.08
CA SER A 189 -31.97 34.73 -4.80
C SER A 189 -33.17 34.74 -3.84
N ALA A 190 -33.12 33.98 -2.75
CA ALA A 190 -34.16 33.98 -1.73
C ALA A 190 -34.25 35.33 -0.99
N PHE A 191 -33.11 35.93 -0.66
CA PHE A 191 -33.06 37.26 -0.05
C PHE A 191 -33.62 38.33 -0.99
N ASP A 192 -33.16 38.37 -2.24
CA ASP A 192 -33.63 39.31 -3.26
C ASP A 192 -35.15 39.17 -3.47
N GLY A 193 -35.65 37.93 -3.52
CA GLY A 193 -37.07 37.63 -3.62
C GLY A 193 -37.89 38.12 -2.40
N SER A 194 -37.33 38.03 -1.20
CA SER A 194 -37.97 38.55 0.01
C SER A 194 -38.06 40.08 0.00
N VAL A 195 -36.99 40.77 -0.42
CA VAL A 195 -36.97 42.24 -0.52
C VAL A 195 -37.96 42.72 -1.58
N ALA A 196 -38.03 42.05 -2.73
CA ALA A 196 -39.00 42.35 -3.77
C ALA A 196 -40.45 42.16 -3.28
N ALA A 197 -40.75 41.03 -2.64
CA ALA A 197 -42.09 40.75 -2.12
C ALA A 197 -42.57 41.77 -1.06
N GLU A 198 -41.66 42.23 -0.20
CA GLU A 198 -41.97 43.30 0.75
C GLU A 198 -42.18 44.64 0.02
N THR A 199 -41.33 44.98 -0.96
CA THR A 199 -41.49 46.21 -1.77
C THR A 199 -42.83 46.23 -2.50
N ASP A 200 -43.23 45.12 -3.13
CA ASP A 200 -44.52 44.97 -3.80
C ASP A 200 -45.69 45.15 -2.82
N ARG A 201 -45.54 44.70 -1.55
CA ARG A 201 -46.55 44.89 -0.51
C ARG A 201 -46.70 46.37 -0.13
N ALA A 202 -45.60 47.10 -0.02
CA ALA A 202 -45.61 48.54 0.20
C ALA A 202 -46.31 49.27 -0.96
N ASP A 203 -45.97 48.92 -2.20
CA ASP A 203 -46.56 49.54 -3.39
C ASP A 203 -48.07 49.27 -3.51
N ALA A 204 -48.50 48.03 -3.24
CA ALA A 204 -49.92 47.70 -3.19
C ALA A 204 -50.67 48.50 -2.10
N ALA A 205 -50.07 48.66 -0.91
CA ALA A 205 -50.64 49.46 0.16
C ALA A 205 -50.73 50.95 -0.20
N ARG A 206 -49.73 51.51 -0.90
CA ARG A 206 -49.78 52.89 -1.42
C ARG A 206 -50.90 53.08 -2.44
N THR A 207 -51.04 52.15 -3.38
CA THR A 207 -52.13 52.21 -4.38
C THR A 207 -53.50 52.16 -3.73
N ALA A 208 -53.68 51.34 -2.67
CA ALA A 208 -54.93 51.29 -1.91
C ALA A 208 -55.18 52.55 -1.06
N LEU A 209 -54.11 53.17 -0.55
CA LEU A 209 -54.18 54.37 0.29
C LEU A 209 -54.55 55.64 -0.50
N GLN A 210 -54.08 55.78 -1.74
CA GLN A 210 -54.30 56.97 -2.58
C GLN A 210 -55.76 57.45 -2.66
N PRO A 211 -56.76 56.61 -2.98
CA PRO A 211 -58.15 57.06 -3.04
C PRO A 211 -58.73 57.41 -1.65
N LEU A 212 -58.29 56.75 -0.58
CA LEU A 212 -58.74 57.04 0.79
C LEU A 212 -58.22 58.40 1.25
N ASP A 213 -56.93 58.68 1.08
CA ASP A 213 -56.35 59.99 1.41
C ASP A 213 -56.99 61.11 0.56
N ALA A 214 -57.29 60.86 -0.71
CA ALA A 214 -58.00 61.82 -1.55
C ALA A 214 -59.41 62.12 -1.02
N ALA A 215 -60.16 61.08 -0.63
CA ALA A 215 -61.52 61.22 -0.09
C ALA A 215 -61.54 61.94 1.27
N ILE A 216 -60.60 61.63 2.17
CA ILE A 216 -60.44 62.31 3.46
C ILE A 216 -60.20 63.81 3.22
N ASN A 217 -59.22 64.16 2.39
CA ASN A 217 -58.88 65.56 2.09
C ASN A 217 -60.06 66.32 1.45
N GLU A 218 -60.80 65.69 0.54
CA GLU A 218 -61.98 66.30 -0.10
C GLU A 218 -63.11 66.55 0.92
N LYS A 219 -63.39 65.57 1.79
CA LYS A 219 -64.43 65.68 2.84
C LYS A 219 -64.06 66.73 3.89
N GLU A 220 -62.80 66.78 4.32
CA GLU A 220 -62.30 67.79 5.26
C GLU A 220 -62.39 69.20 4.68
N SER A 221 -61.90 69.41 3.45
CA SER A 221 -61.99 70.69 2.75
C SER A 221 -63.44 71.13 2.53
N SER A 222 -64.33 70.19 2.20
CA SER A 222 -65.76 70.46 2.05
C SER A 222 -66.41 70.85 3.39
N ALA A 223 -66.03 70.21 4.50
CA ALA A 223 -66.51 70.58 5.83
C ALA A 223 -66.02 71.97 6.26
N GLU A 224 -64.76 72.31 5.97
CA GLU A 224 -64.19 73.65 6.22
C GLU A 224 -64.92 74.74 5.43
N SER A 225 -65.24 74.47 4.16
CA SER A 225 -66.05 75.37 3.33
C SER A 225 -67.43 75.62 3.93
N LEU A 226 -68.09 74.57 4.44
CA LEU A 226 -69.37 74.71 5.14
C LEU A 226 -69.24 75.52 6.43
N ASP A 227 -68.14 75.42 7.17
CA ASP A 227 -67.91 76.26 8.36
C ASP A 227 -67.86 77.75 8.02
N ILE A 228 -67.17 78.11 6.93
CA ILE A 228 -67.09 79.50 6.45
C ILE A 228 -68.49 80.03 6.11
N ASP A 229 -69.29 79.21 5.42
CA ASP A 229 -70.68 79.51 5.10
C ASP A 229 -71.55 79.69 6.35
N ILE A 230 -71.42 78.79 7.34
CA ILE A 230 -72.13 78.86 8.62
C ILE A 230 -71.79 80.17 9.35
N GLN A 231 -70.51 80.53 9.42
CA GLN A 231 -70.07 81.79 10.05
C GLN A 231 -70.69 82.99 9.34
N THR A 232 -70.70 82.99 8.01
CA THR A 232 -71.29 84.05 7.20
C THR A 232 -72.80 84.17 7.42
N LEU A 233 -73.53 83.05 7.44
CA LEU A 233 -74.98 83.02 7.68
C LEU A 233 -75.33 83.49 9.10
N ARG A 234 -74.55 83.07 10.11
CA ARG A 234 -74.73 83.53 11.50
C ARG A 234 -74.46 85.02 11.64
N ALA A 235 -73.42 85.55 11.00
CA ALA A 235 -73.13 86.97 10.99
C ALA A 235 -74.26 87.80 10.36
N LYS A 236 -74.81 87.35 9.21
CA LYS A 236 -75.95 87.99 8.55
C LYS A 236 -77.23 87.91 9.37
N ALA A 237 -77.48 86.78 10.04
CA ALA A 237 -78.64 86.61 10.92
C ALA A 237 -78.56 87.57 12.13
N ALA A 238 -77.38 87.77 12.70
CA ALA A 238 -77.16 88.66 13.85
C ALA A 238 -77.50 90.13 13.59
N THR A 239 -77.44 90.58 12.33
CA THR A 239 -77.75 91.97 11.93
C THR A 239 -79.14 92.13 11.27
N SER A 240 -79.94 91.06 11.21
CA SER A 240 -81.23 91.04 10.51
C SER A 240 -82.41 91.19 11.47
N THR A 241 -83.60 91.55 10.95
CA THR A 241 -84.83 91.52 11.75
C THR A 241 -85.19 90.09 12.15
N PRO A 242 -85.92 89.86 13.27
CA PRO A 242 -86.24 88.51 13.74
C PRO A 242 -86.92 87.61 12.69
N SER A 243 -87.77 88.18 11.83
CA SER A 243 -88.44 87.45 10.74
C SER A 243 -87.51 87.04 9.60
N ALA A 244 -86.40 87.74 9.39
CA ALA A 244 -85.38 87.44 8.38
C ALA A 244 -84.21 86.60 8.95
N ALA A 245 -83.96 86.67 10.26
CA ALA A 245 -82.90 85.92 10.93
C ALA A 245 -83.21 84.43 11.11
N LEU A 246 -84.47 84.06 11.42
CA LEU A 246 -84.84 82.68 11.68
C LEU A 246 -84.57 81.72 10.49
N PRO A 247 -84.93 82.05 9.24
CA PRO A 247 -84.57 81.21 8.09
C PRO A 247 -83.06 81.04 7.89
N LEU A 248 -82.26 82.09 8.11
CA LEU A 248 -80.79 82.03 7.99
C LEU A 248 -80.16 81.14 9.08
N MET A 249 -80.73 81.13 10.28
CA MET A 249 -80.28 80.24 11.36
C MET A 249 -80.66 78.77 11.09
N ILE A 250 -81.80 78.50 10.44
CA ILE A 250 -82.20 77.15 10.02
C ILE A 250 -81.25 76.64 8.93
N ASP A 251 -80.91 77.47 7.92
CA ASP A 251 -79.93 77.11 6.88
C ASP A 251 -78.53 76.86 7.49
N ALA A 252 -78.08 77.72 8.41
CA ALA A 252 -76.83 77.53 9.14
C ALA A 252 -76.83 76.24 9.99
N ARG A 253 -77.99 75.79 10.49
CA ARG A 253 -78.11 74.52 11.21
C ARG A 253 -78.05 73.33 10.26
N SER A 254 -78.74 73.39 9.13
CA SER A 254 -78.67 72.34 8.10
C SER A 254 -77.24 72.15 7.59
N LYS A 255 -76.51 73.25 7.37
CA LYS A 255 -75.09 73.20 6.98
C LYS A 255 -74.18 72.66 8.09
N LEU A 256 -74.49 72.95 9.36
CA LEU A 256 -73.76 72.39 10.50
C LEU A 256 -73.91 70.86 10.55
N ASP A 257 -75.14 70.35 10.39
CA ASP A 257 -75.39 68.91 10.40
C ASP A 257 -74.68 68.24 9.20
N ALA A 258 -74.68 68.86 8.01
CA ALA A 258 -73.92 68.39 6.84
C ALA A 258 -72.40 68.37 7.07
N ALA A 259 -71.83 69.42 7.68
CA ALA A 259 -70.42 69.48 8.02
C ALA A 259 -70.04 68.42 9.06
N GLN A 260 -70.92 68.15 10.04
CA GLN A 260 -70.71 67.08 11.02
C GLN A 260 -70.70 65.70 10.37
N THR A 261 -71.61 65.43 9.44
CA THR A 261 -71.61 64.17 8.67
C THR A 261 -70.31 64.00 7.90
N LEU A 262 -69.87 65.02 7.15
CA LEU A 262 -68.60 64.96 6.41
C LEU A 262 -67.38 64.66 7.29
N ARG A 263 -67.34 65.20 8.51
CA ARG A 263 -66.26 64.92 9.47
C ARG A 263 -66.32 63.51 10.05
N VAL A 264 -67.51 62.98 10.30
CA VAL A 264 -67.67 61.58 10.75
C VAL A 264 -67.26 60.62 9.63
N ASP A 265 -67.63 60.93 8.39
CA ASP A 265 -67.26 60.14 7.22
C ASP A 265 -65.74 60.21 6.96
N ALA A 266 -65.12 61.39 7.07
CA ALA A 266 -63.66 61.54 6.97
C ALA A 266 -62.94 60.75 8.08
N SER A 267 -63.44 60.81 9.33
CA SER A 267 -62.88 60.02 10.43
C SER A 267 -63.04 58.51 10.24
N THR A 268 -64.04 58.07 9.49
CA THR A 268 -64.25 56.65 9.19
C THR A 268 -63.24 56.20 8.13
N ASP A 269 -63.12 56.95 7.04
CA ASP A 269 -62.10 56.71 6.01
C ASP A 269 -60.67 56.75 6.59
N ASP A 270 -60.40 57.65 7.54
CA ASP A 270 -59.10 57.75 8.22
C ASP A 270 -58.76 56.47 8.99
N ARG A 271 -59.74 55.88 9.69
CA ARG A 271 -59.55 54.58 10.35
C ARG A 271 -59.33 53.44 9.36
N GLU A 272 -59.92 53.51 8.17
CA GLU A 272 -59.69 52.54 7.09
C GLU A 272 -58.32 52.73 6.41
N ALA A 273 -57.81 53.96 6.37
CA ALA A 273 -56.50 54.31 5.81
C ALA A 273 -55.33 53.90 6.71
N GLU A 274 -55.49 53.96 8.04
CA GLU A 274 -54.41 53.71 9.00
C GLU A 274 -53.66 52.36 8.84
N PRO A 275 -54.31 51.21 8.61
CA PRO A 275 -53.61 49.95 8.34
C PRO A 275 -52.69 50.02 7.12
N TYR A 276 -53.10 50.72 6.06
CA TYR A 276 -52.29 50.91 4.85
C TYR A 276 -51.12 51.86 5.12
N ARG A 277 -51.36 53.00 5.80
CA ARG A 277 -50.30 53.93 6.23
C ARG A 277 -49.24 53.23 7.09
N SER A 278 -49.70 52.42 8.05
CA SER A 278 -48.82 51.62 8.91
C SER A 278 -48.00 50.61 8.11
N THR A 279 -48.63 49.89 7.17
CA THR A 279 -47.95 48.93 6.27
C THR A 279 -46.86 49.63 5.45
N VAL A 280 -47.19 50.74 4.79
CA VAL A 280 -46.22 51.52 4.01
C VAL A 280 -45.06 51.99 4.88
N ARG A 281 -45.34 52.54 6.07
CA ARG A 281 -44.29 53.02 6.99
C ARG A 281 -43.35 51.91 7.45
N ILE A 282 -43.89 50.76 7.87
CA ILE A 282 -43.09 49.63 8.37
C ILE A 282 -42.23 49.05 7.25
N VAL A 283 -42.84 48.83 6.09
CA VAL A 283 -42.16 48.23 4.95
C VAL A 283 -41.11 49.18 4.39
N ASP A 284 -41.39 50.47 4.23
CA ASP A 284 -40.41 51.45 3.78
C ASP A 284 -39.22 51.55 4.73
N MET A 285 -39.46 51.53 6.04
CA MET A 285 -38.38 51.49 7.02
C MET A 285 -37.54 50.20 6.91
N ALA A 286 -38.16 49.09 6.51
CA ALA A 286 -37.48 47.81 6.33
C ALA A 286 -36.75 47.71 4.98
N THR A 287 -37.26 48.30 3.91
CA THR A 287 -36.78 48.06 2.53
C THR A 287 -36.10 49.28 1.90
N LYS A 288 -36.64 50.48 2.11
CA LYS A 288 -36.21 51.70 1.41
C LYS A 288 -35.07 52.37 2.18
N ASP A 289 -33.96 52.60 1.49
CA ASP A 289 -32.75 53.23 2.04
C ASP A 289 -32.20 52.53 3.31
N ASN A 290 -32.59 51.26 3.53
CA ASN A 290 -32.10 50.47 4.65
C ASN A 290 -30.67 49.99 4.39
N ALA A 291 -29.72 50.55 5.14
CA ALA A 291 -28.31 50.19 5.06
C ALA A 291 -28.07 48.69 5.29
N GLU A 292 -28.87 48.02 6.13
CA GLU A 292 -28.74 46.60 6.41
C GLU A 292 -29.01 45.72 5.18
N ILE A 293 -29.90 46.15 4.28
CA ILE A 293 -30.16 45.43 3.01
C ILE A 293 -28.96 45.57 2.07
N ALA A 294 -28.37 46.76 1.99
CA ALA A 294 -27.19 46.99 1.17
C ALA A 294 -26.00 46.17 1.68
N ASP A 295 -25.78 46.15 3.01
CA ASP A 295 -24.74 45.36 3.65
C ASP A 295 -24.96 43.86 3.48
N THR A 296 -26.20 43.37 3.65
CA THR A 296 -26.55 41.96 3.43
C THR A 296 -26.34 41.56 1.97
N ASN A 297 -26.72 42.40 1.02
CA ASN A 297 -26.49 42.17 -0.40
C ASN A 297 -25.01 42.07 -0.73
N LYS A 298 -24.20 42.98 -0.18
CA LYS A 298 -22.75 42.96 -0.34
C LYS A 298 -22.15 41.69 0.27
N PHE A 299 -22.53 41.32 1.49
CA PHE A 299 -22.08 40.09 2.15
C PHE A 299 -22.41 38.84 1.33
N LEU A 300 -23.63 38.74 0.79
CA LEU A 300 -24.03 37.59 -0.03
C LEU A 300 -23.28 37.56 -1.37
N ALA A 301 -23.02 38.72 -1.99
CA ALA A 301 -22.22 38.82 -3.19
C ALA A 301 -20.76 38.41 -2.96
N ASP A 302 -20.14 38.89 -1.87
CA ASP A 302 -18.78 38.53 -1.47
C ASP A 302 -18.66 37.02 -1.20
N ARG A 303 -19.69 36.41 -0.59
CA ARG A 303 -19.74 34.96 -0.33
C ARG A 303 -19.91 34.14 -1.62
N ILE A 304 -20.64 34.65 -2.60
CA ILE A 304 -20.71 34.03 -3.94
C ILE A 304 -19.35 34.10 -4.63
N ASP A 305 -18.65 35.23 -4.56
CA ASP A 305 -17.30 35.36 -5.13
C ASP A 305 -16.29 34.41 -4.43
N GLU A 306 -16.31 34.35 -3.10
CA GLU A 306 -15.47 33.43 -2.33
C GLU A 306 -15.73 31.96 -2.69
N SER A 307 -17.00 31.53 -2.72
CA SER A 307 -17.36 30.16 -3.11
C SER A 307 -16.98 29.84 -4.56
N SER A 308 -17.13 30.81 -5.48
CA SER A 308 -16.70 30.68 -6.88
C SER A 308 -15.18 30.52 -7.00
N LYS A 309 -14.39 31.29 -6.25
CA LYS A 309 -12.93 31.14 -6.18
C LYS A 309 -12.52 29.80 -5.59
N ALA A 310 -13.20 29.34 -4.55
CA ALA A 310 -12.98 28.01 -3.97
C ALA A 310 -13.29 26.89 -4.97
N GLU A 311 -14.32 27.04 -5.81
CA GLU A 311 -14.64 26.10 -6.87
C GLU A 311 -13.54 26.02 -7.94
N VAL A 312 -12.97 27.16 -8.35
CA VAL A 312 -11.80 27.17 -9.27
C VAL A 312 -10.61 26.44 -8.66
N GLY A 313 -10.29 26.71 -7.38
CA GLY A 313 -9.24 26.00 -6.66
C GLY A 313 -9.49 24.49 -6.53
N ALA A 314 -10.75 24.10 -6.28
CA ALA A 314 -11.15 22.70 -6.20
C ALA A 314 -11.03 21.98 -7.56
N LYS A 315 -11.39 22.64 -8.67
CA LYS A 315 -11.20 22.10 -10.03
C LYS A 315 -9.73 21.88 -10.36
N ALA A 316 -8.86 22.80 -9.95
CA ALA A 316 -7.42 22.67 -10.13
C ALA A 316 -6.85 21.47 -9.33
N ARG A 317 -7.24 21.33 -8.06
CA ARG A 317 -6.85 20.19 -7.21
C ARG A 317 -7.36 18.86 -7.76
N ALA A 318 -8.63 18.76 -8.12
CA ALA A 318 -9.21 17.56 -8.71
C ALA A 318 -8.50 17.17 -10.01
N SER A 319 -8.19 18.16 -10.87
CA SER A 319 -7.47 17.93 -12.13
C SER A 319 -6.03 17.45 -11.90
N ALA A 320 -5.32 18.04 -10.92
CA ALA A 320 -3.98 17.62 -10.52
C ALA A 320 -3.98 16.21 -9.92
N ALA A 321 -4.95 15.90 -9.06
CA ALA A 321 -5.15 14.57 -8.48
C ALA A 321 -5.41 13.53 -9.57
N MET A 322 -6.35 13.79 -10.49
CA MET A 322 -6.63 12.89 -11.62
C MET A 322 -5.40 12.65 -12.50
N LYS A 323 -4.64 13.71 -12.81
CA LYS A 323 -3.40 13.59 -13.59
C LYS A 323 -2.39 12.71 -12.85
N ARG A 324 -2.19 12.95 -11.56
CA ARG A 324 -1.23 12.19 -10.74
C ARG A 324 -1.64 10.73 -10.59
N THR A 325 -2.92 10.44 -10.37
CA THR A 325 -3.45 9.07 -10.32
C THR A 325 -3.20 8.33 -11.64
N ARG A 326 -3.40 8.99 -12.80
CA ARG A 326 -3.10 8.39 -14.11
C ARG A 326 -1.61 8.11 -14.30
N GLU A 327 -0.74 9.06 -13.93
CA GLU A 327 0.72 8.88 -14.02
C GLU A 327 1.18 7.70 -13.15
N LEU A 328 0.77 7.66 -11.88
CA LEU A 328 1.09 6.56 -10.97
C LEU A 328 0.52 5.23 -11.47
N GLY A 329 -0.67 5.23 -12.05
CA GLY A 329 -1.28 4.04 -12.65
C GLY A 329 -0.50 3.52 -13.85
N ALA A 330 -0.02 4.42 -14.71
CA ALA A 330 0.84 4.06 -15.85
C ALA A 330 2.21 3.54 -15.40
N GLU A 331 2.82 4.16 -14.39
CA GLU A 331 4.06 3.68 -13.76
C GLU A 331 3.86 2.27 -13.17
N ALA A 332 2.78 2.04 -12.41
CA ALA A 332 2.46 0.74 -11.85
C ALA A 332 2.23 -0.32 -12.94
N ALA A 333 1.54 0.03 -14.03
CA ALA A 333 1.31 -0.88 -15.16
C ALA A 333 2.61 -1.26 -15.88
N ALA A 334 3.52 -0.30 -16.08
CA ALA A 334 4.84 -0.57 -16.65
C ALA A 334 5.65 -1.53 -15.75
N LEU A 335 5.69 -1.27 -14.44
CA LEU A 335 6.34 -2.17 -13.49
C LEU A 335 5.69 -3.55 -13.42
N MET A 336 4.35 -3.65 -13.54
CA MET A 336 3.67 -4.94 -13.60
C MET A 336 4.04 -5.75 -14.85
N LYS A 337 4.26 -5.07 -15.99
CA LYS A 337 4.78 -5.71 -17.19
C LYS A 337 6.19 -6.25 -16.94
N ASP A 338 7.07 -5.43 -16.38
CA ASP A 338 8.45 -5.84 -16.06
C ASP A 338 8.48 -7.00 -15.04
N PHE A 339 7.61 -6.96 -14.03
CA PHE A 339 7.42 -8.04 -13.07
C PHE A 339 7.00 -9.34 -13.75
N THR A 340 6.02 -9.26 -14.66
CA THR A 340 5.51 -10.43 -15.39
C THR A 340 6.57 -11.01 -16.32
N THR A 341 7.30 -10.17 -17.05
CA THR A 341 8.42 -10.58 -17.89
C THR A 341 9.51 -11.26 -17.07
N LEU A 342 9.92 -10.67 -15.94
CA LEU A 342 10.92 -11.26 -15.06
C LEU A 342 10.44 -12.59 -14.45
N GLU A 343 9.15 -12.68 -14.10
CA GLU A 343 8.53 -13.91 -13.62
C GLU A 343 8.59 -15.02 -14.67
N THR A 344 8.15 -14.76 -15.90
CA THR A 344 8.01 -15.79 -16.93
C THR A 344 9.31 -16.15 -17.62
N GLU A 345 10.19 -15.17 -17.87
CA GLU A 345 11.41 -15.37 -18.65
C GLU A 345 12.61 -15.81 -17.81
N LEU A 346 12.66 -15.41 -16.52
CA LEU A 346 13.82 -15.66 -15.67
C LEU A 346 13.47 -16.48 -14.43
N PHE A 347 12.48 -16.06 -13.65
CA PHE A 347 12.20 -16.68 -12.35
C PHE A 347 11.65 -18.10 -12.48
N GLN A 348 10.58 -18.31 -13.26
CA GLN A 348 9.97 -19.63 -13.42
C GLN A 348 10.93 -20.68 -14.04
N PRO A 349 11.71 -20.35 -15.10
CA PRO A 349 12.74 -21.27 -15.61
C PRO A 349 13.83 -21.59 -14.59
N ALA A 350 14.33 -20.59 -13.86
CA ALA A 350 15.34 -20.79 -12.82
C ALA A 350 14.80 -21.63 -11.65
N LEU A 351 13.56 -21.36 -11.23
CA LEU A 351 12.87 -22.09 -10.18
C LEU A 351 12.74 -23.57 -10.54
N LYS A 352 12.27 -23.85 -11.76
CA LYS A 352 12.13 -25.22 -12.28
C LYS A 352 13.48 -25.93 -12.37
N ASN A 353 14.51 -25.25 -12.88
CA ASN A 353 15.85 -25.82 -12.96
C ASN A 353 16.40 -26.17 -11.56
N VAL A 354 16.22 -25.30 -10.57
CA VAL A 354 16.64 -25.60 -9.19
C VAL A 354 15.83 -26.76 -8.61
N GLU A 355 14.51 -26.79 -8.82
CA GLU A 355 13.63 -27.87 -8.34
C GLU A 355 14.03 -29.24 -8.91
N GLU A 356 14.24 -29.32 -10.22
CA GLU A 356 14.69 -30.54 -10.90
C GLU A 356 16.06 -31.02 -10.38
N ASN A 357 16.97 -30.08 -10.10
CA ASN A 357 18.31 -30.42 -9.61
C ASN A 357 18.35 -30.76 -8.11
N ILE A 358 17.49 -30.16 -7.29
CA ILE A 358 17.37 -30.50 -5.86
C ILE A 358 16.76 -31.89 -5.68
N ASN A 359 15.81 -32.25 -6.55
CA ASN A 359 15.12 -33.54 -6.52
C ASN A 359 15.80 -34.62 -7.38
N GLY A 360 16.83 -34.25 -8.14
CA GLY A 360 17.52 -35.13 -9.07
C GLY A 360 18.38 -36.21 -8.39
N ASP A 361 18.58 -37.32 -9.10
CA ASP A 361 19.41 -38.42 -8.63
C ASP A 361 20.88 -37.99 -8.45
N GLY A 362 21.48 -38.40 -7.32
CA GLY A 362 22.92 -38.24 -7.08
C GLY A 362 23.34 -37.01 -6.26
N LEU A 363 22.41 -36.41 -5.50
CA LEU A 363 22.70 -35.48 -4.39
C LEU A 363 22.70 -36.14 -3.00
N THR A 364 22.68 -37.47 -2.90
CA THR A 364 22.75 -38.18 -1.61
C THR A 364 24.19 -38.26 -1.11
N ALA A 365 24.55 -37.40 -0.16
CA ALA A 365 25.87 -37.42 0.48
C ALA A 365 25.90 -38.34 1.69
N LYS A 366 27.00 -39.10 1.86
CA LYS A 366 27.27 -39.89 3.08
C LYS A 366 28.03 -39.11 4.15
N ASN A 367 28.63 -37.98 3.76
CA ASN A 367 29.36 -37.10 4.67
C ASN A 367 28.36 -36.13 5.32
N SER A 368 28.40 -36.01 6.65
CA SER A 368 27.52 -35.17 7.46
C SER A 368 27.54 -33.70 7.02
N THR A 369 28.71 -33.14 6.73
CA THR A 369 28.85 -31.74 6.29
C THR A 369 28.25 -31.50 4.90
N ASP A 370 28.40 -32.46 3.99
CA ASP A 370 27.84 -32.38 2.65
C ASP A 370 26.31 -32.55 2.69
N GLN A 371 25.79 -33.45 3.53
CA GLN A 371 24.36 -33.61 3.77
C GLN A 371 23.73 -32.35 4.39
N ALA A 372 24.38 -31.76 5.39
CA ALA A 372 23.93 -30.52 6.01
C ALA A 372 23.89 -29.34 5.02
N ALA A 373 24.91 -29.19 4.17
CA ALA A 373 24.94 -28.16 3.15
C ALA A 373 23.79 -28.29 2.13
N ILE A 374 23.48 -29.53 1.71
CA ILE A 374 22.36 -29.82 0.81
C ILE A 374 21.02 -29.51 1.48
N ALA A 375 20.86 -29.87 2.74
CA ALA A 375 19.65 -29.58 3.50
C ALA A 375 19.44 -28.06 3.74
N ILE A 376 20.50 -27.30 4.02
CA ILE A 376 20.43 -25.83 4.09
C ILE A 376 20.01 -25.22 2.75
N ALA A 377 20.53 -25.75 1.64
CA ALA A 377 20.16 -25.30 0.30
C ALA A 377 18.67 -25.55 -0.02
N LYS A 378 18.13 -26.72 0.38
CA LYS A 378 16.69 -27.01 0.30
C LYS A 378 15.85 -26.02 1.12
N ALA A 379 16.30 -25.68 2.33
CA ALA A 379 15.62 -24.70 3.16
C ALA A 379 15.61 -23.30 2.51
N ARG A 380 16.73 -22.88 1.91
CA ARG A 380 16.81 -21.62 1.15
C ARG A 380 15.91 -21.62 -0.07
N PHE A 381 15.85 -22.73 -0.80
CA PHE A 381 14.94 -22.86 -1.95
C PHE A 381 13.48 -22.65 -1.54
N ALA A 382 13.05 -23.32 -0.47
CA ALA A 382 11.71 -23.14 0.09
C ALA A 382 11.47 -21.69 0.55
N ALA A 383 12.47 -21.02 1.14
CA ALA A 383 12.38 -19.61 1.51
C ALA A 383 12.13 -18.68 0.30
N ILE A 384 12.82 -18.91 -0.83
CA ILE A 384 12.62 -18.13 -2.05
C ILE A 384 11.22 -18.36 -2.62
N GLN A 385 10.73 -19.61 -2.56
CA GLN A 385 9.35 -19.92 -2.97
C GLN A 385 8.32 -19.22 -2.06
N MET A 386 8.57 -19.14 -0.74
CA MET A 386 7.73 -18.40 0.19
C MET A 386 7.69 -16.91 -0.13
N ASP A 387 8.85 -16.29 -0.40
CA ASP A 387 8.93 -14.88 -0.81
C ASP A 387 8.15 -14.62 -2.10
N ALA A 388 8.22 -15.51 -3.09
CA ALA A 388 7.42 -15.39 -4.31
C ALA A 388 5.90 -15.45 -4.05
N VAL A 389 5.47 -16.27 -3.09
CA VAL A 389 4.06 -16.34 -2.65
C VAL A 389 3.65 -15.07 -1.89
N ASP A 390 4.53 -14.55 -1.02
CA ASP A 390 4.30 -13.30 -0.27
C ASP A 390 4.18 -12.10 -1.22
N GLN A 391 5.02 -12.03 -2.26
CA GLN A 391 4.90 -11.03 -3.33
C GLN A 391 3.57 -11.13 -4.06
N ALA A 392 3.12 -12.34 -4.40
CA ALA A 392 1.82 -12.56 -5.06
C ALA A 392 0.64 -12.12 -4.18
N MET A 393 0.69 -12.42 -2.87
CA MET A 393 -0.32 -11.95 -1.92
C MET A 393 -0.32 -10.42 -1.80
N SER A 394 0.86 -9.78 -1.73
CA SER A 394 0.96 -8.31 -1.68
C SER A 394 0.37 -7.64 -2.92
N LEU A 395 0.68 -8.16 -4.12
CA LEU A 395 0.12 -7.65 -5.37
C LEU A 395 -1.38 -7.89 -5.47
N MET A 396 -1.87 -9.05 -5.01
CA MET A 396 -3.30 -9.37 -4.97
C MET A 396 -4.05 -8.42 -4.03
N ALA A 397 -3.54 -8.18 -2.82
CA ALA A 397 -4.14 -7.24 -1.88
C ALA A 397 -4.16 -5.81 -2.45
N ALA A 398 -3.10 -5.40 -3.13
CA ALA A 398 -3.04 -4.11 -3.81
C ALA A 398 -4.08 -4.02 -4.94
N ALA A 399 -4.24 -5.07 -5.75
CA ALA A 399 -5.26 -5.12 -6.79
C ALA A 399 -6.70 -5.11 -6.24
N GLN A 400 -6.98 -5.89 -5.19
CA GLN A 400 -8.29 -5.91 -4.53
C GLN A 400 -8.65 -4.54 -3.96
N SER A 401 -7.68 -3.83 -3.38
CA SER A 401 -7.90 -2.47 -2.89
C SER A 401 -8.20 -1.44 -3.99
N MET A 402 -7.96 -1.80 -5.26
CA MET A 402 -8.31 -1.03 -6.46
C MET A 402 -9.61 -1.51 -7.11
N GLY A 403 -10.37 -2.39 -6.44
CA GLY A 403 -11.66 -2.90 -6.93
C GLY A 403 -11.59 -4.21 -7.73
N ALA A 404 -10.44 -4.89 -7.76
CA ALA A 404 -10.40 -6.25 -8.31
C ALA A 404 -11.24 -7.21 -7.45
N PRO A 405 -11.92 -8.20 -8.06
CA PRO A 405 -12.77 -9.12 -7.31
C PRO A 405 -11.97 -9.91 -6.28
N VAL A 406 -12.54 -10.03 -5.08
CA VAL A 406 -12.01 -10.91 -4.03
C VAL A 406 -12.40 -12.35 -4.40
N GLY A 407 -11.41 -13.21 -4.60
CA GLY A 407 -11.61 -14.63 -4.85
C GLY A 407 -10.80 -15.49 -3.88
N ASP A 408 -10.98 -16.82 -3.96
CA ASP A 408 -10.34 -17.80 -3.08
C ASP A 408 -8.81 -17.90 -3.24
N GLY A 409 -8.21 -17.14 -4.16
CA GLY A 409 -6.78 -17.15 -4.45
C GLY A 409 -5.91 -16.82 -3.24
N GLU A 410 -6.38 -15.96 -2.33
CA GLU A 410 -5.60 -15.59 -1.14
C GLU A 410 -5.48 -16.78 -0.16
N ALA A 411 -6.54 -17.56 0.02
CA ALA A 411 -6.51 -18.75 0.87
C ALA A 411 -5.59 -19.84 0.27
N GLN A 412 -5.59 -19.99 -1.05
CA GLN A 412 -4.68 -20.91 -1.75
C GLN A 412 -3.22 -20.51 -1.59
N LEU A 413 -2.90 -19.21 -1.73
CA LEU A 413 -1.55 -18.69 -1.54
C LEU A 413 -1.07 -18.89 -0.08
N ARG A 414 -1.93 -18.62 0.91
CA ARG A 414 -1.59 -18.89 2.33
C ARG A 414 -1.29 -20.38 2.57
N ALA A 415 -2.15 -21.28 2.08
CA ALA A 415 -1.92 -22.72 2.22
C ALA A 415 -0.62 -23.17 1.54
N GLN A 416 -0.29 -22.59 0.38
CA GLN A 416 0.98 -22.85 -0.30
C GLN A 416 2.18 -22.37 0.52
N ARG A 417 2.09 -21.16 1.10
CA ARG A 417 3.13 -20.61 1.98
C ARG A 417 3.36 -21.51 3.20
N ASP A 418 2.30 -21.97 3.84
CA ASP A 418 2.41 -22.84 5.03
C ASP A 418 3.05 -24.19 4.69
N LYS A 419 2.71 -24.76 3.53
CA LYS A 419 3.37 -25.98 3.02
C LYS A 419 4.88 -25.76 2.81
N LEU A 420 5.25 -24.63 2.22
CA LEU A 420 6.65 -24.28 1.98
C LEU A 420 7.42 -24.02 3.29
N ALA A 421 6.79 -23.38 4.28
CA ALA A 421 7.36 -23.22 5.62
C ALA A 421 7.60 -24.58 6.29
N GLY A 422 6.67 -25.54 6.13
CA GLY A 422 6.84 -26.92 6.57
C GLY A 422 8.04 -27.61 5.91
N ASN A 423 8.20 -27.45 4.59
CA ASN A 423 9.35 -27.99 3.85
C ASN A 423 10.68 -27.38 4.33
N ALA A 424 10.72 -26.06 4.53
CA ALA A 424 11.89 -25.35 5.04
C ALA A 424 12.27 -25.85 6.45
N LYS A 425 11.27 -26.02 7.33
CA LYS A 425 11.47 -26.57 8.68
C LYS A 425 12.05 -27.99 8.64
N ALA A 426 11.48 -28.86 7.82
CA ALA A 426 11.97 -30.23 7.67
C ALA A 426 13.43 -30.26 7.19
N ALA A 427 13.78 -29.43 6.20
CA ALA A 427 15.14 -29.31 5.69
C ALA A 427 16.13 -28.74 6.73
N LEU A 428 15.71 -27.77 7.55
CA LEU A 428 16.56 -27.24 8.64
C LEU A 428 16.80 -28.27 9.75
N VAL A 429 15.80 -29.08 10.07
CA VAL A 429 15.95 -30.20 11.01
C VAL A 429 16.89 -31.26 10.44
N GLU A 430 16.75 -31.63 9.16
CA GLU A 430 17.68 -32.54 8.47
C GLU A 430 19.12 -32.00 8.51
N ALA A 431 19.30 -30.69 8.27
CA ALA A 431 20.61 -30.05 8.32
C ALA A 431 21.23 -30.09 9.72
N ARG A 432 20.43 -29.84 10.76
CA ARG A 432 20.84 -29.93 12.16
C ARG A 432 21.25 -31.36 12.52
N ASP A 433 20.42 -32.34 12.17
CA ASP A 433 20.64 -33.74 12.53
C ASP A 433 21.87 -34.31 11.85
N ALA A 434 22.13 -33.92 10.61
CA ALA A 434 23.37 -34.26 9.91
C ALA A 434 24.61 -33.72 10.66
N LEU A 435 24.52 -32.58 11.34
CA LEU A 435 25.63 -31.96 12.09
C LEU A 435 25.77 -32.45 13.54
N SER A 436 24.81 -33.23 14.05
CA SER A 436 24.76 -33.64 15.47
C SER A 436 25.97 -34.46 15.95
N GLY A 437 26.69 -35.13 15.03
CA GLY A 437 27.90 -35.90 15.30
C GLY A 437 29.21 -35.26 14.82
N VAL A 438 29.19 -33.99 14.41
CA VAL A 438 30.39 -33.27 13.91
C VAL A 438 31.05 -32.51 15.06
N GLU A 439 32.39 -32.58 15.17
CA GLU A 439 33.15 -31.84 16.19
C GLU A 439 32.78 -30.34 16.19
N SER A 440 32.62 -29.77 17.40
CA SER A 440 32.02 -28.45 17.63
C SER A 440 32.69 -27.31 16.85
N GLY A 441 33.99 -27.40 16.54
CA GLY A 441 34.72 -26.42 15.75
C GLY A 441 34.39 -26.42 14.25
N ALA A 442 34.11 -27.58 13.65
CA ALA A 442 33.86 -27.71 12.22
C ALA A 442 32.38 -27.46 11.84
N GLY A 443 31.44 -27.79 12.73
CA GLY A 443 29.99 -27.62 12.52
C GLY A 443 29.42 -26.24 12.88
N ALA A 444 30.11 -25.48 13.75
CA ALA A 444 29.64 -24.19 14.27
C ALA A 444 29.17 -23.16 13.20
N PRO A 445 29.88 -22.92 12.09
CA PRO A 445 29.42 -21.95 11.09
C PRO A 445 28.14 -22.37 10.37
N MET A 446 27.95 -23.68 10.14
CA MET A 446 26.71 -24.19 9.53
C MET A 446 25.54 -24.13 10.51
N LEU A 447 25.75 -24.49 11.78
CA LEU A 447 24.73 -24.34 12.82
C LEU A 447 24.27 -22.88 12.99
N ARG A 448 25.19 -21.91 12.90
CA ARG A 448 24.84 -20.49 12.88
C ARG A 448 23.97 -20.14 11.67
N SER A 449 24.33 -20.63 10.48
CA SER A 449 23.54 -20.36 9.27
C SER A 449 22.14 -20.98 9.33
N ILE A 450 21.98 -22.14 9.97
CA ILE A 450 20.69 -22.77 10.24
C ILE A 450 19.87 -21.88 11.17
N ALA A 451 20.46 -21.39 12.26
CA ALA A 451 19.77 -20.50 13.20
C ALA A 451 19.37 -19.15 12.57
N GLU A 452 20.25 -18.54 11.78
CA GLU A 452 19.96 -17.29 11.05
C GLU A 452 18.81 -17.48 10.05
N LEU A 453 18.81 -18.58 9.29
CA LEU A 453 17.76 -18.88 8.32
C LEU A 453 16.44 -19.24 9.01
N ALA A 454 16.48 -20.02 10.09
CA ALA A 454 15.32 -20.34 10.90
C ALA A 454 14.67 -19.08 11.50
N ALA A 455 15.49 -18.17 12.04
CA ALA A 455 15.02 -16.89 12.57
C ALA A 455 14.40 -16.00 11.49
N ALA A 456 15.03 -15.91 10.31
CA ALA A 456 14.50 -15.13 9.18
C ALA A 456 13.14 -15.65 8.69
N LEU A 457 12.90 -16.96 8.82
CA LEU A 457 11.65 -17.61 8.42
C LEU A 457 10.62 -17.70 9.55
N GLY A 458 10.96 -17.30 10.79
CA GLY A 458 10.10 -17.48 11.96
C GLY A 458 9.87 -18.95 12.33
N ILE A 459 10.82 -19.84 12.01
CA ILE A 459 10.73 -21.28 12.23
C ILE A 459 11.50 -21.66 13.50
N GLU A 460 10.84 -22.34 14.43
CA GLU A 460 11.54 -23.00 15.54
C GLU A 460 12.16 -24.32 15.08
N VAL A 461 13.48 -24.41 15.17
CA VAL A 461 14.24 -25.65 15.02
C VAL A 461 14.52 -26.19 16.44
N PRO A 462 14.04 -27.40 16.80
CA PRO A 462 14.24 -27.93 18.14
C PRO A 462 15.73 -28.05 18.48
N ALA A 463 16.10 -27.98 19.75
CA ALA A 463 17.45 -28.38 20.17
C ALA A 463 17.61 -29.91 20.03
N THR A 464 18.80 -30.39 19.70
CA THR A 464 19.09 -31.83 19.77
C THR A 464 18.98 -32.29 21.23
N ALA A 465 18.25 -33.39 21.48
CA ALA A 465 18.26 -34.03 22.79
C ALA A 465 19.71 -34.44 23.12
N ALA A 466 20.16 -34.12 24.33
CA ALA A 466 21.48 -34.51 24.80
C ALA A 466 21.66 -36.04 24.68
N PRO A 467 22.85 -36.53 24.27
CA PRO A 467 23.09 -37.97 24.30
C PRO A 467 22.88 -38.46 25.74
N ALA A 468 22.06 -39.50 25.88
CA ALA A 468 21.90 -40.17 27.18
C ALA A 468 23.30 -40.54 27.70
N PRO A 469 23.61 -40.27 28.98
CA PRO A 469 24.93 -40.55 29.52
C PRO A 469 25.25 -42.03 29.30
N ALA A 470 26.41 -42.31 28.71
CA ALA A 470 26.91 -43.67 28.57
C ALA A 470 26.91 -44.32 29.96
N ALA A 471 26.23 -45.46 30.09
CA ALA A 471 26.25 -46.25 31.30
C ALA A 471 27.71 -46.69 31.56
N THR A 472 28.39 -46.03 32.50
CA THR A 472 29.64 -46.51 33.05
C THR A 472 29.31 -47.72 33.92
N THR A 473 29.63 -48.90 33.43
CA THR A 473 29.76 -50.09 34.28
C THR A 473 31.00 -49.89 35.14
N ASP A 474 30.82 -49.32 36.32
CA ASP A 474 31.85 -49.36 37.35
C ASP A 474 31.40 -50.32 38.44
N GLU A 475 32.15 -51.42 38.51
CA GLU A 475 31.98 -52.55 39.39
C GLU A 475 32.69 -52.23 40.70
N SER A 476 31.95 -51.81 41.73
CA SER A 476 32.39 -51.85 43.13
C SER A 476 31.19 -51.69 44.06
N ALA A 477 30.70 -52.82 44.56
CA ALA A 477 29.80 -52.88 45.72
C ALA A 477 30.53 -52.39 46.99
N PRO A 478 29.77 -52.05 48.04
CA PRO A 478 29.75 -53.01 49.14
C PRO A 478 28.33 -53.40 49.56
N ALA A 479 28.24 -54.64 50.04
CA ALA A 479 27.04 -55.29 50.54
C ALA A 479 26.53 -54.68 51.85
N GLY A 480 25.21 -54.70 52.02
CA GLY A 480 24.52 -54.43 53.29
C GLY A 480 23.03 -54.75 53.16
N ASP A 481 22.65 -55.93 53.64
CA ASP A 481 21.30 -56.51 53.69
C ASP A 481 20.19 -55.57 54.20
N ALA A 482 19.04 -55.58 53.52
CA ALA A 482 17.75 -56.03 54.05
C ALA A 482 16.63 -55.77 53.03
N ALA A 483 15.96 -56.83 52.59
CA ALA A 483 14.70 -56.79 51.84
C ALA A 483 13.49 -56.89 52.80
N PRO A 484 12.24 -57.02 52.32
CA PRO A 484 11.32 -55.93 52.00
C PRO A 484 10.02 -56.03 52.82
N THR A 485 9.27 -54.93 52.95
CA THR A 485 7.84 -55.02 53.29
C THR A 485 7.07 -54.06 52.42
N GLY A 486 6.27 -54.64 51.52
CA GLY A 486 5.21 -53.91 50.84
C GLY A 486 4.14 -53.49 51.82
N ASP A 487 3.36 -52.48 51.44
CA ASP A 487 1.93 -52.62 51.59
C ASP A 487 1.20 -51.75 50.57
N ALA A 488 -0.01 -52.20 50.30
CA ALA A 488 -0.90 -51.79 49.25
C ALA A 488 -1.38 -50.32 49.33
N ALA A 489 -1.87 -49.85 48.18
CA ALA A 489 -2.84 -48.76 48.01
C ALA A 489 -4.12 -48.99 48.87
N PRO A 490 -5.20 -48.16 48.84
CA PRO A 490 -5.48 -47.01 47.97
C PRO A 490 -6.22 -45.84 48.68
N ALA A 491 -6.54 -44.77 47.94
CA ALA A 491 -7.91 -44.20 47.93
C ALA A 491 -8.03 -43.07 46.89
N THR A 492 -8.79 -43.39 45.85
CA THR A 492 -9.52 -42.50 44.96
C THR A 492 -10.62 -41.75 45.72
N ASP A 493 -10.85 -40.48 45.37
CA ASP A 493 -12.14 -39.90 44.94
C ASP A 493 -12.00 -38.37 44.91
N ALA A 494 -12.18 -37.73 43.75
CA ALA A 494 -13.45 -37.14 43.29
C ALA A 494 -13.90 -35.99 44.23
N ALA A 495 -14.25 -34.79 43.80
CA ALA A 495 -14.89 -34.37 42.56
C ALA A 495 -14.84 -32.81 42.48
N PRO A 496 -15.42 -32.17 41.44
CA PRO A 496 -15.06 -30.85 40.92
C PRO A 496 -15.96 -29.69 41.40
N ALA A 497 -15.58 -28.48 41.00
CA ALA A 497 -16.48 -27.37 40.68
C ALA A 497 -16.03 -26.75 39.34
#